data_AF-A0A139I2F8-F1
#
_entry.id   AF-A0A139I2F8-F1
#
_cell.length_a   1.000
_cell.length_b   1.000
_cell.length_c   1.000
_cell.angle_alpha   90.00
_cell.angle_beta   90.00
_cell.angle_gamma   90.00
#
_symmetry.space_group_name_H-M   'P 1'
#
loop_
_entity.id
_entity.type
_entity.pdbx_description
1 polymer ?
#
loop_
_entity_poly.entity_id
_entity_poly.type
_entity_poly.pdbx_seq_one_letter_code
_entity_poly.pdbx_strand_id
1 'polypeptide(L)'
;MHDRDLLMLMNLNGRERTLSALEELCSAVKPKLRVRQVHRPEQGELSLIDMTLDGIQSNTANQTGVANRVTTNDVDGHASNGVNGHA
;
A
#
# COMPACT_ATOMS: atom_id res chain seq x y z
N MET A 1 12.76 -32.35 2.53
CA MET A 1 13.31 -31.10 3.10
C MET A 1 13.74 -30.29 1.89
N HIS A 2 13.11 -29.14 1.63
CA HIS A 2 13.34 -28.39 0.39
C HIS A 2 14.78 -27.86 0.36
N ASP A 3 15.45 -27.96 -0.78
CA ASP A 3 16.85 -27.56 -0.95
C ASP A 3 17.09 -26.10 -0.53
N ARG A 4 16.06 -25.25 -0.66
CA ARG A 4 16.09 -23.85 -0.21
C ARG A 4 16.19 -23.66 1.30
N ASP A 5 15.47 -24.44 2.11
CA ASP A 5 15.56 -24.35 3.58
C ASP A 5 16.98 -24.72 4.05
N LEU A 6 17.57 -25.72 3.40
CA LEU A 6 18.95 -26.13 3.66
C LEU A 6 19.95 -25.03 3.23
N LEU A 7 19.76 -24.42 2.07
CA LEU A 7 20.58 -23.31 1.59
C LEU A 7 20.46 -22.08 2.51
N MET A 8 19.26 -21.76 2.98
CA MET A 8 18.99 -20.68 3.95
C MET A 8 19.70 -20.94 5.28
N LEU A 9 19.68 -22.20 5.76
CA LEU A 9 20.37 -22.59 6.97
C LEU A 9 21.90 -22.48 6.82
N MET A 10 22.45 -23.03 5.74
CA MET A 10 23.90 -23.08 5.52
C MET A 10 24.53 -21.69 5.33
N ASN A 11 23.83 -20.78 4.65
CA ASN A 11 24.38 -19.48 4.30
C ASN A 11 24.00 -18.37 5.28
N LEU A 12 22.82 -18.44 5.91
CA LEU A 12 22.23 -17.35 6.68
C LEU A 12 21.84 -17.76 8.10
N ASN A 13 22.03 -19.04 8.50
CA ASN A 13 21.38 -19.64 9.67
C ASN A 13 19.85 -19.42 9.68
N GLY A 14 19.26 -19.24 8.49
CA GLY A 14 17.83 -19.03 8.31
C GLY A 14 17.06 -20.35 8.28
N ARG A 15 15.74 -20.26 8.46
CA ARG A 15 14.80 -21.37 8.21
C ARG A 15 13.51 -20.84 7.61
N GLU A 16 12.92 -21.63 6.72
CA GLU A 16 11.54 -21.46 6.28
C GLU A 16 10.58 -21.65 7.46
N ARG A 17 9.48 -20.89 7.47
CA ARG A 17 8.50 -20.92 8.57
C ARG A 17 7.13 -21.35 8.06
N THR A 18 6.42 -22.09 8.90
CA THR A 18 4.99 -22.32 8.72
C THR A 18 4.20 -21.03 8.98
N LEU A 19 2.97 -20.97 8.49
CA LEU A 19 2.08 -19.83 8.77
C LEU A 19 1.86 -19.63 10.28
N SER A 20 1.69 -20.72 11.04
CA SER A 20 1.54 -20.66 12.50
C SER A 20 2.74 -20.02 13.19
N ALA A 21 3.97 -20.41 12.79
CA ALA A 21 5.19 -19.84 13.34
C ALA A 21 5.38 -18.37 12.95
N LEU A 22 4.81 -17.93 11.82
CA LEU A 22 4.76 -16.52 11.45
C LEU A 22 3.74 -15.74 12.31
N GLU A 23 2.55 -16.29 12.54
CA GLU A 23 1.53 -15.67 13.41
C GLU A 23 2.04 -15.51 14.85
N GLU A 24 2.73 -16.53 15.38
CA GLU A 24 3.40 -16.45 16.68
C GLU A 24 4.44 -15.33 16.69
N LEU A 25 5.25 -15.20 15.64
CA LEU A 25 6.22 -14.11 15.50
C LEU A 25 5.52 -12.74 15.49
N CYS A 26 4.44 -12.59 14.73
CA CYS A 26 3.65 -11.36 14.67
C CYS A 26 3.09 -10.95 16.03
N SER A 27 2.73 -11.93 16.87
CA SER A 27 2.24 -11.69 18.23
C SER A 27 3.34 -11.26 19.21
N ALA A 28 4.59 -11.67 18.94
CA ALA A 28 5.75 -11.44 19.81
C ALA A 28 6.41 -10.06 19.59
N VAL A 29 6.25 -9.46 18.40
CA VAL A 29 6.83 -8.14 18.08
C VAL A 29 5.99 -6.98 18.63
N LYS A 30 6.63 -5.82 18.85
CA LYS A 30 5.96 -4.57 19.25
C LYS A 30 6.29 -3.44 18.28
N PRO A 31 5.28 -2.74 17.72
CA PRO A 31 3.84 -2.97 17.88
C PRO A 31 3.41 -4.33 17.29
N LYS A 32 2.32 -4.89 17.83
CA LYS A 32 1.81 -6.19 17.40
C LYS A 32 1.36 -6.15 15.94
N LEU A 33 1.59 -7.23 15.21
CA LEU A 33 1.12 -7.40 13.85
C LEU A 33 0.06 -8.51 13.80
N ARG A 34 -0.82 -8.46 12.80
CA ARG A 34 -1.80 -9.50 12.53
C ARG A 34 -1.81 -9.84 11.04
N VAL A 35 -1.81 -11.13 10.74
CA VAL A 35 -2.02 -11.62 9.37
C VAL A 35 -3.47 -11.33 8.98
N ARG A 36 -3.65 -10.62 7.86
CA ARG A 36 -4.97 -10.28 7.31
C ARG A 36 -5.38 -11.28 6.25
N GLN A 37 -4.47 -11.58 5.31
CA GLN A 37 -4.77 -12.43 4.18
C GLN A 37 -3.50 -13.17 3.71
N VAL A 38 -3.67 -14.42 3.28
CA VAL A 38 -2.61 -15.23 2.68
C VAL A 38 -3.05 -15.59 1.26
N HIS A 39 -2.37 -15.02 0.27
CA HIS A 39 -2.59 -15.34 -1.13
C HIS A 39 -1.64 -16.48 -1.51
N ARG A 40 -2.22 -17.64 -1.83
CA ARG A 40 -1.50 -18.81 -2.31
C ARG A 40 -1.73 -18.94 -3.82
N PRO A 41 -0.73 -18.66 -4.67
CA PRO A 41 -0.87 -18.90 -6.10
C PRO A 41 -1.05 -20.41 -6.35
N GLU A 42 -1.84 -20.78 -7.35
CA GLU A 42 -2.07 -22.18 -7.74
C GLU A 42 -0.78 -22.87 -8.22
N GLN A 43 0.17 -22.07 -8.70
CA GLN A 43 1.49 -22.50 -9.12
C GLN A 43 2.55 -21.66 -8.41
N GLY A 44 3.49 -22.33 -7.74
CA GLY A 44 4.62 -21.68 -7.06
C GLY A 44 4.75 -22.09 -5.59
N GLU A 45 5.96 -21.92 -5.06
CA GLU A 45 6.34 -22.32 -3.70
C GLU A 45 6.10 -21.20 -2.66
N LEU A 46 5.86 -19.97 -3.12
CA LEU A 46 5.77 -18.79 -2.26
C LEU A 46 4.33 -18.31 -2.10
N SER A 47 4.00 -17.90 -0.88
CA SER A 47 2.74 -17.22 -0.56
C SER A 47 3.00 -15.74 -0.33
N LEU A 48 2.07 -14.89 -0.79
CA LEU A 48 2.05 -13.48 -0.42
C LEU A 48 1.20 -13.32 0.84
N ILE A 49 1.76 -12.70 1.88
CA ILE A 49 1.12 -12.54 3.19
C ILE A 49 0.90 -11.05 3.43
N ASP A 50 -0.38 -10.65 3.46
CA ASP A 50 -0.79 -9.29 3.82
C ASP A 50 -0.95 -9.18 5.35
N MET A 51 -0.32 -8.18 5.95
CA MET A 51 -0.26 -7.98 7.39
C MET A 51 -0.61 -6.54 7.75
N THR A 52 -1.33 -6.39 8.85
CA THR A 52 -1.74 -5.09 9.39
C THR A 52 -1.25 -4.93 10.81
N LEU A 53 -1.05 -3.68 11.23
CA LEU A 53 -0.79 -3.38 12.63
C LEU A 53 -2.02 -3.74 13.47
N ASP A 54 -1.82 -4.53 14.52
CA ASP A 54 -2.92 -4.93 15.39
C ASP A 54 -3.46 -3.70 16.14
N GLY A 55 -4.76 -3.44 16.02
CA GLY A 55 -5.41 -2.25 16.56
C GLY A 55 -5.59 -1.06 15.60
N ILE A 56 -5.01 -1.09 14.38
CA ILE A 56 -5.32 -0.09 13.35
C ILE A 56 -6.44 -0.64 12.46
N GLN A 57 -7.67 -0.15 12.66
CA GLN A 57 -8.75 -0.36 11.69
C GLN A 57 -8.41 0.43 10.42
N SER A 58 -8.00 -0.28 9.37
CA SER A 58 -7.83 0.34 8.05
C SER A 58 -9.22 0.60 7.48
N ASN A 59 -9.74 1.81 7.67
CA ASN A 59 -10.86 2.31 6.87
C ASN A 59 -10.35 2.52 5.45
N THR A 60 -10.46 1.49 4.61
CA THR A 60 -10.30 1.66 3.16
C THR A 60 -11.50 2.48 2.67
N ALA A 61 -11.36 3.80 2.72
CA ALA A 61 -12.32 4.72 2.13
C ALA A 61 -12.43 4.39 0.63
N ASN A 62 -13.66 4.13 0.20
CA ASN A 62 -14.03 4.00 -1.21
C ASN A 62 -13.42 5.17 -2.00
N GLN A 63 -12.40 4.90 -2.81
CA GLN A 63 -11.93 5.83 -3.83
C GLN A 63 -13.00 5.95 -4.91
N THR A 64 -13.99 6.81 -4.65
CA THR A 64 -14.98 7.22 -5.64
C THR A 64 -14.70 8.68 -5.95
N GLY A 65 -14.18 8.94 -7.15
CA GLY A 65 -14.19 10.27 -7.78
C GLY A 65 -12.96 11.13 -7.56
N VAL A 66 -11.93 10.96 -8.38
CA VAL A 66 -10.98 12.05 -8.67
C VAL A 66 -10.72 12.11 -10.18
N ALA A 67 -11.57 12.86 -10.89
CA ALA A 67 -11.24 13.43 -12.19
C ALA A 67 -12.10 14.68 -12.44
N ASN A 68 -11.68 15.83 -11.89
CA ASN A 68 -11.54 17.07 -12.66
C ASN A 68 -10.97 18.17 -11.77
N ARG A 69 -9.64 18.32 -11.76
CA ARG A 69 -9.00 19.57 -11.37
C ARG A 69 -8.59 20.29 -12.64
N VAL A 70 -9.52 21.02 -13.24
CA VAL A 70 -9.20 22.08 -14.19
C VAL A 70 -9.00 23.34 -13.36
N THR A 71 -7.76 23.69 -13.06
CA THR A 71 -7.40 25.04 -12.63
C THR A 71 -7.30 25.89 -13.90
N THR A 72 -8.35 26.63 -14.24
CA THR A 72 -8.19 27.76 -15.17
C THR A 72 -7.41 28.82 -14.41
N ASN A 73 -6.13 28.97 -14.75
CA ASN A 73 -5.34 30.11 -14.29
C ASN A 73 -5.99 31.37 -14.87
N ASP A 74 -6.45 32.25 -13.99
CA ASP A 74 -6.92 33.58 -14.33
C ASP A 74 -5.79 34.32 -15.07
N VAL A 75 -5.99 34.52 -16.37
CA VAL A 75 -5.11 35.35 -17.19
C VAL A 75 -5.61 36.78 -17.03
N ASP A 76 -4.86 37.60 -16.30
CA ASP A 76 -5.06 39.04 -16.20
C ASP A 76 -5.01 39.70 -17.60
N GLY A 77 -6.17 39.78 -18.24
CA GLY A 77 -6.38 40.45 -19.52
C GLY A 77 -6.76 41.91 -19.29
N HIS A 78 -5.78 42.79 -19.45
CA HIS A 78 -5.90 44.24 -19.39
C HIS A 78 -6.98 44.77 -20.37
N ALA A 79 -8.21 44.98 -19.90
CA ALA A 79 -9.26 45.63 -20.69
C ALA A 79 -8.92 47.11 -20.87
N SER A 80 -8.61 47.49 -22.11
CA SER A 80 -8.30 48.86 -22.50
C SER A 80 -9.59 49.69 -22.58
N ASN A 81 -9.64 50.81 -21.87
CA ASN A 81 -10.77 51.76 -21.84
C ASN A 81 -11.00 52.39 -23.23
N GLY A 82 -12.15 52.11 -23.84
CA GLY A 82 -12.66 52.76 -25.05
C GLY A 82 -13.66 53.88 -24.73
N VAL A 83 -13.16 55.11 -24.69
CA VAL A 83 -13.74 56.43 -25.01
C VAL A 83 -15.28 56.58 -25.06
N ASN A 84 -15.79 57.46 -24.18
CA ASN A 84 -17.13 58.06 -24.23
C ASN A 84 -17.32 58.96 -25.48
N GLY A 85 -18.37 58.73 -26.25
CA GLY A 85 -18.87 59.65 -27.28
C GLY A 85 -20.28 60.14 -26.93
N HIS A 86 -20.41 61.44 -26.68
CA HIS A 86 -21.67 62.15 -26.45
C HIS A 86 -21.77 63.26 -27.50
N ALA A 87 -22.73 63.17 -28.42
CA ALA A 87 -23.40 64.24 -29.16
C ALA A 87 -24.47 63.64 -30.09
#